data_AF-A0A6N7QT17-F1
#
_entry.id   AF-A0A6N7QT17-F1
#
_cell.length_a   1.000
_cell.length_b   1.000
_cell.length_c   1.000
_cell.angle_alpha   90.00
_cell.angle_beta   90.00
_cell.angle_gamma   90.00
#
_symmetry.space_group_name_H-M   'P 1'
#
loop_
_entity.id
_entity.type
_entity.pdbx_description
1 polymer ?
#
loop_
_entity_poly.entity_id
_entity_poly.type
_entity_poly.pdbx_seq_one_letter_code
_entity_poly.pdbx_strand_id
1 'polypeptide(L)' 'MAKIKAPNKDYTGISAGVSFVKGEAETDDKWLIQWFKNKGYEVEEEKKTTSKQTKSTSKASSK' A
#
# COMPACT_ATOMS: atom_id res chain seq x y z
N MET A 1 -13.64 -3.04 0.09
CA MET A 1 -12.73 -1.93 0.49
C MET A 1 -11.41 -2.54 0.91
N ALA A 2 -10.31 -1.86 0.59
CA ALA A 2 -8.98 -2.28 0.95
C ALA A 2 -8.22 -1.09 1.52
N LYS A 3 -7.40 -1.38 2.52
CA LYS A 3 -6.55 -0.40 3.18
C LYS A 3 -5.13 -0.52 2.63
N ILE A 4 -4.64 0.54 2.02
CA ILE A 4 -3.29 0.62 1.47
C ILE A 4 -2.40 1.32 2.49
N LYS A 5 -1.31 0.68 2.87
CA LYS A 5 -0.26 1.20 3.72
C LYS A 5 0.96 1.54 2.88
N ALA A 6 1.35 2.80 2.91
CA ALA A 6 2.57 3.30 2.34
C ALA A 6 3.79 2.79 3.14
N PRO A 7 4.94 2.58 2.47
CA PRO A 7 6.18 2.23 3.16
C PRO A 7 6.64 3.33 4.14
N ASN A 8 6.23 4.58 3.90
CA ASN A 8 6.46 5.70 4.79
C ASN A 8 5.20 5.97 5.64
N LYS A 9 5.29 5.73 6.95
CA LYS A 9 4.19 5.87 7.91
C LYS A 9 3.81 7.32 8.20
N ASP A 10 4.63 8.28 7.83
CA ASP A 10 4.34 9.71 8.00
C ASP A 10 3.91 10.37 6.68
N TYR A 11 3.79 9.58 5.60
CA TYR A 11 3.39 10.09 4.30
C TYR A 11 1.93 10.54 4.31
N THR A 12 1.71 11.84 4.08
CA THR A 12 0.38 12.42 3.92
C THR A 12 0.35 13.15 2.58
N GLY A 13 -0.54 12.75 1.69
CA GLY A 13 -0.56 13.25 0.31
C GLY A 13 -1.48 12.44 -0.60
N ILE A 14 -1.48 12.74 -1.90
CA ILE A 14 -2.31 12.04 -2.88
C ILE A 14 -1.39 11.21 -3.79
N SER A 15 -1.69 9.91 -3.94
CA SER A 15 -0.95 8.99 -4.82
C SER A 15 -1.93 8.27 -5.74
N ALA A 16 -1.71 8.37 -7.05
CA ALA A 16 -2.59 7.82 -8.08
C ALA A 16 -4.09 8.22 -7.94
N GLY A 17 -4.36 9.38 -7.33
CA GLY A 17 -5.72 9.85 -7.03
C GLY A 17 -6.29 9.38 -5.68
N VAL A 18 -5.54 8.55 -4.94
CA VAL A 18 -5.93 8.07 -3.60
C VAL A 18 -5.26 8.94 -2.53
N SER A 19 -6.04 9.38 -1.55
CA SER A 19 -5.55 10.19 -0.44
C SER A 19 -4.94 9.30 0.64
N PHE A 20 -3.68 9.57 0.98
CA PHE A 20 -2.94 8.97 2.07
C PHE A 20 -2.89 9.93 3.26
N VAL A 21 -3.13 9.39 4.44
CA VAL A 21 -3.05 10.08 5.73
C VAL A 21 -2.20 9.23 6.65
N LYS A 22 -1.05 9.76 7.12
CA LYS A 22 -0.10 8.99 7.95
C LYS A 22 0.22 7.61 7.37
N GLY A 23 0.51 7.59 6.08
CA GLY A 23 0.84 6.38 5.34
C GLY A 23 -0.33 5.42 5.13
N GLU A 24 -1.57 5.79 5.47
CA GLU A 24 -2.74 4.94 5.29
C GLU A 24 -3.70 5.56 4.27
N ALA A 25 -4.20 4.75 3.36
CA ALA A 25 -5.17 5.11 2.34
C ALA A 25 -6.24 4.03 2.24
N GLU A 26 -7.43 4.40 1.81
CA GLU A 26 -8.53 3.46 1.61
C GLU A 26 -9.05 3.60 0.19
N THR A 27 -9.28 2.46 -0.46
CA THR A 27 -9.84 2.42 -1.81
C THR A 27 -10.69 1.17 -1.99
N ASP A 28 -11.74 1.27 -2.80
CA ASP A 28 -12.55 0.15 -3.27
C ASP A 28 -12.19 -0.29 -4.71
N ASP A 29 -11.36 0.50 -5.40
CA ASP A 29 -10.89 0.22 -6.75
C ASP A 29 -9.88 -0.93 -6.78
N LYS A 30 -10.32 -2.08 -7.31
CA LYS A 30 -9.47 -3.27 -7.49
C LYS A 30 -8.23 -3.01 -8.35
N TRP A 31 -8.34 -2.13 -9.34
CA TRP A 31 -7.22 -1.74 -10.19
C TRP A 31 -6.12 -1.03 -9.39
N LEU A 32 -6.50 -0.08 -8.53
CA LEU A 32 -5.60 0.64 -7.65
C LEU A 32 -4.96 -0.31 -6.63
N ILE A 33 -5.75 -1.18 -6.00
CA ILE A 33 -5.28 -2.22 -5.08
C ILE A 33 -4.15 -3.04 -5.70
N GLN A 34 -4.36 -3.56 -6.91
CA GLN A 34 -3.37 -4.37 -7.60
C GLN A 34 -2.15 -3.55 -8.02
N TRP A 35 -2.35 -2.31 -8.45
CA TRP A 35 -1.28 -1.38 -8.78
C TRP A 35 -0.39 -1.10 -7.57
N PHE A 36 -0.97 -0.77 -6.41
CA PHE A 36 -0.25 -0.54 -5.16
C PHE A 36 0.51 -1.77 -4.69
N LYS A 37 -0.10 -2.96 -4.77
CA LYS A 37 0.57 -4.23 -4.47
C LYS A 37 1.80 -4.46 -5.36
N ASN A 38 1.69 -4.20 -6.67
CA ASN A 38 2.80 -4.31 -7.61
C ASN A 38 3.89 -3.24 -7.39
N LYS A 39 3.52 -2.07 -6.84
CA LYS A 39 4.45 -0.98 -6.49
C LYS A 39 5.20 -1.23 -5.17
N GLY A 40 4.83 -2.26 -4.40
CA GLY A 40 5.44 -2.58 -3.12
C GLY A 40 4.77 -1.93 -1.92
N TYR A 41 3.52 -1.49 -2.06
CA TYR A 41 2.69 -1.03 -0.94
C TYR A 41 2.03 -2.24 -0.27
N GLU A 42 1.79 -2.13 1.04
CA GLU A 42 1.07 -3.13 1.80
C GLU A 42 -0.43 -2.89 1.59
N VAL A 43 -1.16 -3.88 1.07
CA VAL A 43 -2.61 -3.73 0.84
C VAL A 43 -3.35 -4.78 1.65
N GLU A 44 -4.15 -4.32 2.60
CA GLU A 44 -5.05 -5.10 3.44
C GLU A 44 -6.44 -5.08 2.82
N GLU A 45 -6.74 -6.09 2.00
CA GLU A 45 -8.10 -6.32 1.54
C GLU A 45 -8.88 -7.03 2.65
N GLU A 46 -10.03 -6.48 3.07
CA GLU A 46 -10.96 -7.15 3.99
C GLU A 46 -11.69 -8.30 3.28
N LYS A 47 -10.95 -9.30 2.83
CA LYS A 47 -11.49 -10.59 2.43
C LYS A 47 -11.04 -11.59 3.47
N LYS A 48 -11.98 -12.06 4.30
CA LYS A 48 -11.81 -13.27 5.11
C LYS A 48 -11.12 -14.32 4.23
N THR A 49 -10.07 -14.93 4.79
CA THR A 49 -9.23 -16.03 4.28
C THR A 49 -7.88 -15.64 3.64
N THR A 50 -6.83 -15.77 4.47
CA THR A 50 -5.58 -16.49 4.19
C THR A 50 -4.80 -16.07 2.93
N SER A 51 -3.77 -15.24 3.11
CA SER A 51 -2.36 -15.68 3.02
C SER A 51 -1.39 -14.49 2.97
N LYS A 52 -0.47 -14.46 3.94
CA LYS A 52 0.98 -14.30 3.78
C LYS A 52 1.44 -13.34 2.65
N GLN A 53 1.80 -12.11 3.02
CA GLN A 53 2.92 -11.41 2.36
C GLN A 53 3.86 -10.82 3.40
N THR A 54 4.60 -11.70 4.04
CA THR A 54 5.91 -11.39 4.63
C THR A 54 6.98 -11.38 3.53
N LYS A 55 7.83 -10.34 3.56
CA LYS A 55 9.23 -10.22 3.08
C LYS A 55 9.53 -9.53 1.73
N SER A 56 10.61 -8.73 1.83
CA SER A 56 11.60 -8.26 0.83
C SER A 56 11.29 -6.92 0.13
N THR A 57 12.17 -5.93 0.02
CA THR A 57 13.60 -5.78 0.39
C THR A 57 13.99 -4.30 0.20
N SER A 58 14.82 -3.79 1.10
CA SER A 58 15.85 -2.77 0.89
C SER A 58 16.00 -2.16 -0.51
N LYS A 59 15.91 -0.82 -0.61
CA LYS A 59 16.74 -0.07 -1.56
C LYS A 59 17.63 0.88 -0.78
N ALA A 60 18.86 0.42 -0.57
CA ALA A 60 19.99 1.31 -0.43
C ALA A 60 19.97 2.29 -1.62
N SER A 61 19.81 3.57 -1.32
CA SER A 61 20.20 4.69 -2.18
C SER A 61 21.14 5.48 -1.29
N SER A 62 22.42 5.10 -1.18
CA SER A 62 23.49 5.51 -2.08
C SER A 62 23.35 6.99 -2.46
N LYS A 63 23.87 7.88 -1.61
CA LYS A 63 25.02 8.72 -1.97
C LYS A 63 25.73 9.21 -0.71
#